data_AF-A0AA91KIX4-F1
#
_entry.id   AF-A0AA91KIX4-F1
#
_cell.length_a   1.000
_cell.length_b   1.000
_cell.length_c   1.000
_cell.angle_alpha   90.00
_cell.angle_beta   90.00
_cell.angle_gamma   90.00
#
_symmetry.space_group_name_H-M   'P 1'
#
loop_
_entity.id
_entity.type
_entity.pdbx_description
1 polymer ?
#
loop_
_entity_poly.entity_id
_entity_poly.type
_entity_poly.pdbx_seq_one_letter_code
_entity_poly.pdbx_strand_id
1 'polypeptide(L)' 'MITGTDLLKISRARVNMDRSDLEAAGVIDPGQAGDKAWSNFGRDMDTFILKLPDWRRAALAAVIRSKAGGSAEFSH' A
#
# COMPACT_ATOMS: atom_id res chain seq x y z
N MET A 1 3.04 21.33 7.15
CA MET A 1 4.47 21.05 7.39
C MET A 1 4.57 19.57 7.72
N ILE A 2 5.21 18.77 6.85
CA ILE A 2 5.43 17.34 7.09
C ILE A 2 6.53 17.25 8.16
N THR A 3 6.24 16.65 9.31
CA THR A 3 7.19 16.50 10.41
C THR A 3 8.05 15.25 10.22
N GLY A 4 9.18 15.14 10.91
CA GLY A 4 10.01 13.92 10.87
C GLY A 4 9.25 12.65 11.29
N THR A 5 8.22 12.80 12.12
CA THR A 5 7.31 11.71 12.53
C THR A 5 6.39 11.26 11.39
N ASP A 6 5.96 12.17 10.51
CA ASP A 6 5.20 11.83 9.31
C ASP A 6 6.05 11.01 8.33
N LEU A 7 7.33 11.38 8.16
CA LEU A 7 8.29 10.62 7.35
C LEU A 7 8.52 9.20 7.90
N LEU A 8 8.60 9.03 9.21
CA LEU A 8 8.70 7.71 9.84
C LEU A 8 7.42 6.88 9.68
N LYS A 9 6.23 7.49 9.81
CA LYS A 9 4.94 6.82 9.60
C LYS A 9 4.77 6.39 8.14
N ILE A 10 5.11 7.27 7.19
CA ILE A 10 5.10 6.97 5.75
C ILE A 10 6.13 5.89 5.41
N SER A 11 7.32 5.92 6.02
CA SER A 11 8.35 4.90 5.79
C SER A 11 7.94 3.55 6.38
N ARG A 12 7.33 3.52 7.57
CA ARG A 12 6.78 2.29 8.17
C ARG A 12 5.60 1.72 7.38
N ALA A 13 4.71 2.57 6.87
CA ALA A 13 3.64 2.12 5.97
C ALA A 13 4.21 1.50 4.69
N ARG A 14 5.32 2.04 4.16
CA ARG A 14 6.03 1.47 3.01
C ARG A 14 6.69 0.12 3.30
N VAL A 15 7.34 -0.02 4.46
CA VAL A 15 8.07 -1.24 4.84
C VAL A 15 7.15 -2.36 5.31
N ASN A 16 5.98 -2.03 5.86
CA ASN A 16 4.99 -3.01 6.33
C ASN A 16 3.92 -3.36 5.29
N MET A 17 4.07 -2.93 4.03
CA MET A 17 3.17 -3.39 2.96
C MET A 17 3.62 -4.81 2.58
N ASP A 18 2.78 -5.81 2.82
CA ASP A 18 3.06 -7.18 2.35
C ASP A 18 2.34 -7.43 1.03
N ARG A 19 2.89 -8.34 0.22
CA ARG A 19 2.22 -8.84 -0.99
C ARG A 19 0.82 -9.36 -0.66
N SER A 20 0.68 -10.09 0.44
CA SER A 20 -0.57 -10.71 0.85
C SER A 20 -1.64 -9.68 1.17
N ASP A 21 -1.27 -8.50 1.69
CA ASP A 21 -2.21 -7.39 1.93
C ASP A 21 -2.75 -6.83 0.61
N LEU A 22 -1.89 -6.71 -0.41
CA LEU A 22 -2.28 -6.23 -1.73
C LEU A 22 -3.13 -7.25 -2.50
N GLU A 23 -2.82 -8.55 -2.36
CA GLU A 23 -3.63 -9.64 -2.90
C GLU A 23 -5.00 -9.69 -2.21
N ALA A 24 -5.05 -9.63 -0.89
CA ALA A 24 -6.28 -9.65 -0.11
C ALA A 24 -7.18 -8.44 -0.39
N ALA A 25 -6.58 -7.27 -0.62
CA ALA A 25 -7.30 -6.06 -1.00
C ALA A 25 -7.71 -6.01 -2.48
N GLY A 26 -7.28 -6.97 -3.31
CA GLY A 26 -7.54 -6.99 -4.74
C GLY A 26 -6.79 -5.93 -5.54
N VAL A 27 -5.72 -5.36 -4.97
CA VAL A 27 -4.82 -4.42 -5.67
C VAL A 27 -3.99 -5.15 -6.71
N ILE A 28 -3.59 -6.39 -6.41
CA ILE A 28 -2.89 -7.29 -7.33
C ILE A 28 -3.60 -8.64 -7.36
N ASP A 29 -3.48 -9.33 -8.50
CA ASP A 29 -4.03 -10.68 -8.66
C ASP A 29 -3.22 -11.70 -7.85
N PRO A 30 -3.82 -12.77 -7.31
CA PRO A 30 -3.05 -13.83 -6.66
C PRO A 30 -2.20 -14.63 -7.66
N GLY A 31 -1.09 -15.19 -7.17
CA GLY A 31 -0.22 -16.09 -7.95
C GLY A 31 0.76 -15.35 -8.88
N GLN A 32 1.16 -15.97 -9.99
CA GLN A 32 2.29 -15.49 -10.81
C GLN A 32 2.07 -14.09 -11.43
N ALA A 33 0.83 -13.70 -11.67
CA ALA A 33 0.48 -12.35 -12.11
C ALA A 33 0.72 -11.32 -10.98
N GLY A 34 0.37 -11.68 -9.74
CA GLY A 34 0.67 -10.94 -8.53
C GLY A 34 2.15 -10.77 -8.25
N ASP A 35 2.95 -11.81 -8.48
CA ASP A 35 4.41 -11.76 -8.33
C ASP A 35 5.05 -10.65 -9.17
N LYS A 36 4.62 -10.55 -10.43
CA LYS A 36 5.09 -9.50 -11.36
C LYS A 36 4.59 -8.12 -10.93
N ALA A 37 3.33 -8.02 -10.51
CA ALA A 37 2.74 -6.78 -10.03
C ALA A 37 3.44 -6.29 -8.74
N TRP A 38 3.74 -7.19 -7.82
CA TRP A 38 4.50 -6.96 -6.60
C TRP A 38 5.93 -6.49 -6.88
N SER A 39 6.62 -7.16 -7.80
CA SER A 39 7.96 -6.76 -8.24
C SER A 39 7.95 -5.37 -8.87
N ASN A 40 6.93 -5.06 -9.69
CA ASN A 40 6.77 -3.74 -10.29
C ASN A 40 6.42 -2.68 -9.23
N PHE A 41 5.60 -3.00 -8.24
CA PHE A 41 5.28 -2.12 -7.12
C PHE A 41 6.52 -1.74 -6.32
N GLY A 42 7.39 -2.71 -6.01
CA GLY A 42 8.65 -2.46 -5.29
C GLY A 42 9.70 -1.72 -6.12
N ARG A 43 9.70 -1.91 -7.44
CA ARG A 43 10.67 -1.28 -8.35
C ARG A 43 10.28 0.14 -8.77
N ASP A 44 9.01 0.38 -9.09
CA ASP A 44 8.51 1.63 -9.65
C ASP A 44 7.04 1.86 -9.24
N MET A 45 6.86 2.27 -7.98
CA MET A 45 5.55 2.43 -7.36
C MET A 45 4.70 3.50 -8.06
N ASP A 46 5.30 4.61 -8.49
CA ASP A 46 4.60 5.72 -9.15
C ASP A 46 3.98 5.27 -10.48
N THR A 47 4.76 4.59 -11.32
CA THR A 47 4.24 4.03 -12.58
C THR A 47 3.20 2.95 -12.33
N PHE A 48 3.38 2.13 -11.30
CA PHE A 48 2.40 1.11 -10.92
C PHE A 48 1.04 1.75 -10.58
N ILE A 49 1.02 2.76 -9.70
CA ILE A 49 -0.20 3.48 -9.32
C ILE A 49 -0.86 4.14 -10.53
N LEU A 50 -0.07 4.78 -11.40
CA LEU A 50 -0.57 5.41 -12.62
C LEU A 50 -1.15 4.42 -13.64
N LYS A 51 -0.70 3.17 -13.65
CA LYS A 51 -1.25 2.13 -14.54
C LYS A 51 -2.40 1.33 -13.93
N LEU A 52 -2.64 1.46 -12.63
CA LEU A 52 -3.77 0.78 -11.99
C LEU A 52 -5.11 1.35 -12.48
N PRO A 53 -6.10 0.48 -12.76
CA PRO A 53 -7.47 0.92 -12.96
C PRO A 53 -8.06 1.52 -11.67
N ASP A 54 -9.05 2.40 -11.81
CA ASP A 54 -9.57 3.21 -10.68
C ASP A 54 -10.03 2.38 -9.48
N TRP A 55 -10.63 1.21 -9.71
CA TRP A 55 -11.05 0.30 -8.65
C TRP A 55 -9.88 -0.28 -7.84
N ARG A 56 -8.74 -0.61 -8.50
CA ARG A 56 -7.52 -1.07 -7.81
C ARG A 56 -6.82 0.08 -7.09
N ARG A 57 -6.86 1.31 -7.65
CA ARG A 57 -6.35 2.50 -6.96
C ARG A 57 -7.13 2.80 -5.69
N ALA A 58 -8.46 2.68 -5.73
CA ALA A 58 -9.32 2.83 -4.57
C ALA A 58 -9.00 1.79 -3.49
N ALA A 59 -8.80 0.52 -3.89
CA ALA A 59 -8.36 -0.54 -2.98
C ALA A 59 -6.98 -0.24 -2.36
N LEU A 60 -6.01 0.21 -3.15
CA LEU A 60 -4.68 0.58 -2.65
C LEU A 60 -4.75 1.75 -1.66
N ALA A 61 -5.55 2.78 -1.97
CA ALA A 61 -5.77 3.91 -1.07
C ALA A 61 -6.41 3.46 0.25
N ALA A 62 -7.33 2.48 0.22
CA ALA A 62 -7.92 1.90 1.42
C ALA A 62 -6.89 1.16 2.28
N VAL A 63 -6.00 0.36 1.68
CA VAL A 63 -4.92 -0.33 2.42
C VAL A 63 -3.93 0.66 3.02
N ILE A 64 -3.51 1.67 2.24
CA ILE A 64 -2.63 2.74 2.73
C ILE A 64 -3.29 3.48 3.89
N ARG A 65 -4.59 3.80 3.79
CA ARG A 65 -5.33 4.45 4.88
C ARG A 65 -5.43 3.55 6.10
N SER A 66 -5.69 2.25 5.94
CA SER A 66 -5.75 1.30 7.05
C SER A 66 -4.41 1.17 7.77
N LYS A 67 -3.29 1.13 7.03
CA LYS A 67 -1.94 1.04 7.62
C LYS A 67 -1.46 2.38 8.18
N ALA A 68 -1.81 3.51 7.57
CA ALA A 68 -1.49 4.85 8.07
C ALA A 68 -2.34 5.24 9.29
N GLY A 69 -3.58 4.73 9.36
CA GLY A 69 -4.52 4.89 10.45
C GLY A 69 -4.18 4.06 11.70
N GLY A 70 -3.28 3.08 11.61
CA GLY A 70 -2.83 2.25 12.74
C GLY A 70 -2.06 2.96 13.87
N SER A 71 -2.21 4.28 14.02
CA SER A 71 -1.73 5.05 15.19
C SER A 71 -2.77 5.99 15.81
N ALA A 72 -4.03 5.84 15.45
CA ALA A 72 -5.19 6.23 16.26
C ALA A 72 -6.15 5.05 16.06
N GLU A 73 -6.44 4.17 17.01
CA GLU A 73 -7.14 4.42 18.26
C GLU A 73 -7.04 3.12 19.08
N PHE A 74 -6.44 3.14 20.27
CA PHE A 74 -6.80 2.22 21.36
C PHE A 74 -6.56 2.94 22.68
N SER A 75 -7.56 3.73 23.08
CA SER A 75 -7.80 4.09 24.47
C SER A 75 -9.32 4.12 24.63
N HIS A 76 -9.85 3.05 25.21
CA HIS A 76 -11.09 3.06 25.97
C HIS A 76 -10.69 2.72 27.40
#